data_AF-A0A3N9NDZ3-F1
#
_entry.id   AF-A0A3N9NDZ3-F1
#
_cell.length_a   1.000
_cell.length_b   1.000
_cell.length_c   1.000
_cell.angle_alpha   90.00
_cell.angle_beta   90.00
_cell.angle_gamma   90.00
#
_symmetry.space_group_name_H-M   'P 1'
#
loop_
_entity.id
_entity.type
_entity.pdbx_description
1 polymer ?
#
loop_
_entity_poly.entity_id
_entity_poly.type
_entity_poly.pdbx_seq_one_letter_code
_entity_poly.pdbx_strand_id
1 'polypeptide(L)'
;PGLIQDIDEWLEKLAPFNINYRHHRTGETNGDAHLKNLLVHHEVIVPITDNKLDFGPWQQIYYAEFDGQRRKRVIIKVMGD
;
A
#
# COMPACT_ATOMS: atom_id res chain seq x y z
N PRO A 1 14.23 -6.79 7.27
CA PRO A 1 14.71 -5.42 6.97
C PRO A 1 14.98 -5.18 5.48
N GLY A 2 15.75 -6.06 4.82
CA GLY A 2 16.09 -5.93 3.39
C GLY A 2 14.87 -5.89 2.46
N LEU A 3 13.94 -6.84 2.59
CA LEU A 3 12.78 -6.90 1.67
C LEU A 3 11.92 -5.62 1.65
N ILE A 4 11.80 -4.92 2.77
CA ILE A 4 11.06 -3.64 2.80
C ILE A 4 11.80 -2.57 1.99
N GLN A 5 13.12 -2.55 2.06
CA GLN A 5 13.97 -1.66 1.26
C GLN A 5 13.92 -2.05 -0.22
N ASP A 6 13.97 -3.35 -0.53
CA ASP A 6 13.83 -3.84 -1.90
C ASP A 6 12.49 -3.43 -2.52
N ILE A 7 11.39 -3.46 -1.74
CA ILE A 7 10.07 -3.00 -2.18
C ILE A 7 10.07 -1.50 -2.44
N ASP A 8 10.66 -0.69 -1.56
CA ASP A 8 10.74 0.76 -1.72
C ASP A 8 11.51 1.15 -3.00
N GLU A 9 12.70 0.55 -3.20
CA GLU A 9 13.51 0.74 -4.40
C GLU A 9 12.80 0.28 -5.67
N TRP A 10 12.09 -0.85 -5.61
CA TRP A 10 11.33 -1.38 -6.74
C TRP A 10 10.13 -0.48 -7.09
N LEU A 11 9.39 0.02 -6.09
CA LEU A 11 8.28 0.93 -6.31
C LEU A 11 8.75 2.27 -6.89
N GLU A 12 9.87 2.80 -6.43
CA GLU A 12 10.44 4.03 -7.00
C GLU A 12 10.94 3.81 -8.44
N LYS A 13 11.42 2.61 -8.77
CA LYS A 13 11.77 2.27 -10.16
C LYS A 13 10.56 2.19 -11.09
N LEU A 14 9.44 1.64 -10.62
CA LEU A 14 8.23 1.45 -11.43
C LEU A 14 7.32 2.67 -11.49
N ALA A 15 7.19 3.37 -10.36
CA ALA A 15 6.36 4.54 -10.17
C ALA A 15 7.20 5.65 -9.47
N PRO A 16 8.21 6.20 -10.17
CA PRO A 16 9.10 7.20 -9.59
C PRO A 16 8.35 8.47 -9.26
N PHE A 17 8.85 9.18 -8.26
CA PHE A 17 8.53 10.59 -8.10
C PHE A 17 8.88 11.34 -9.40
N ASN A 18 7.91 12.08 -9.93
CA ASN A 18 8.11 12.88 -11.13
C ASN A 18 7.28 14.15 -11.06
N ILE A 19 7.97 15.29 -11.02
CA ILE A 19 7.32 16.61 -10.96
C ILE A 19 6.40 16.89 -12.16
N ASN A 20 6.61 16.21 -13.28
CA ASN A 20 5.90 16.42 -14.54
C ASN A 20 4.64 15.56 -14.71
N TYR A 21 4.17 14.85 -13.68
CA TYR A 21 2.90 14.13 -13.79
C TYR A 21 1.75 15.07 -14.14
N ARG A 22 0.88 14.64 -15.06
CA ARG A 22 -0.30 15.41 -15.45
C ARG A 22 -1.25 15.66 -14.28
N HIS A 23 -1.25 14.78 -13.28
CA HIS A 23 -1.99 14.94 -12.04
C HIS A 23 -1.67 16.27 -11.34
N HIS A 24 -0.44 16.76 -11.43
CA HIS A 24 0.02 17.97 -10.76
C HIS A 24 -0.57 19.27 -11.33
N ARG A 25 -1.31 19.20 -12.44
CA ARG A 25 -2.13 20.32 -12.94
C ARG A 25 -3.23 20.74 -11.95
N THR A 26 -3.50 19.91 -10.95
CA THR A 26 -4.43 20.19 -9.84
C THR A 26 -3.78 20.97 -8.68
N GLY A 27 -2.45 21.13 -8.68
CA GLY A 27 -1.68 21.69 -7.56
C GLY A 27 -1.07 20.65 -6.61
N GLU A 28 -1.47 19.38 -6.73
CA GLU A 28 -0.91 18.26 -5.98
C GLU A 28 0.46 17.82 -6.51
N THR A 29 1.26 17.11 -5.71
CA THR A 29 2.59 16.59 -6.10
C THR A 29 2.78 15.09 -5.84
N ASN A 30 1.69 14.37 -5.55
CA ASN A 30 1.68 12.97 -5.11
C ASN A 30 1.25 12.00 -6.23
N GLY A 31 1.49 12.35 -7.50
CA GLY A 31 1.11 11.52 -8.63
C GLY A 31 1.72 10.11 -8.58
N ASP A 32 2.95 9.99 -8.07
CA ASP A 32 3.62 8.71 -7.87
C ASP A 32 2.94 7.86 -6.78
N ALA A 33 2.46 8.47 -5.69
CA ALA A 33 1.76 7.76 -4.62
C ALA A 33 0.48 7.08 -5.12
N HIS A 34 -0.23 7.71 -6.06
CA HIS A 34 -1.37 7.10 -6.74
C HIS A 34 -0.97 5.88 -7.58
N LEU A 35 0.16 5.96 -8.28
CA LEU A 35 0.67 4.85 -9.10
C LEU A 35 1.21 3.70 -8.23
N LYS A 36 1.94 4.02 -7.15
CA LYS A 36 2.41 3.03 -6.16
C LYS A 36 1.22 2.27 -5.54
N ASN A 37 0.13 2.96 -5.19
CA ASN A 37 -1.11 2.32 -4.71
C ASN A 37 -1.72 1.37 -5.76
N LEU A 38 -1.76 1.77 -7.03
CA LEU A 38 -2.25 0.90 -8.11
C LEU A 38 -1.41 -0.37 -8.27
N LEU A 39 -0.08 -0.27 -8.06
CA LEU A 39 0.84 -1.40 -8.14
C LEU A 39 0.69 -2.39 -6.99
N VAL A 40 0.61 -1.90 -5.74
CA VAL A 40 0.54 -2.78 -4.55
C VAL A 40 -0.86 -3.27 -4.24
N HIS A 41 -1.87 -2.63 -4.80
CA HIS A 41 -3.28 -2.78 -4.45
C HIS A 41 -3.65 -2.25 -3.06
N HIS A 42 -4.88 -1.77 -2.92
CA HIS A 42 -5.33 -1.03 -1.74
C HIS A 42 -5.87 -1.90 -0.59
N GLU A 43 -6.08 -3.19 -0.83
CA GLU A 43 -6.69 -4.11 0.13
C GLU A 43 -6.19 -5.55 -0.03
N VAL A 44 -6.43 -6.35 1.01
CA VAL A 44 -6.22 -7.80 1.02
C VAL A 44 -7.40 -8.48 1.69
N ILE A 45 -7.74 -9.68 1.24
CA ILE A 45 -8.73 -10.54 1.87
C ILE A 45 -7.98 -11.65 2.60
N VAL A 46 -8.25 -11.81 3.89
CA VAL A 46 -7.60 -12.81 4.74
C VAL A 46 -8.67 -13.74 5.31
N PRO A 47 -8.59 -15.07 5.07
CA PRO A 47 -9.51 -16.02 5.68
C PRO A 47 -9.36 -16.06 7.20
N ILE A 48 -10.46 -16.39 7.89
CA ILE A 48 -10.45 -16.70 9.31
C ILE A 48 -10.86 -18.16 9.45
N THR A 49 -9.97 -18.98 10.01
CA THR A 49 -10.16 -20.41 10.26
C THR A 49 -9.93 -20.66 11.74
N ASP A 50 -10.86 -21.35 12.41
CA ASP A 50 -10.80 -21.63 13.86
C ASP A 50 -10.50 -20.37 14.72
N ASN A 51 -11.21 -19.27 14.43
CA ASN A 51 -11.05 -17.97 15.10
C ASN A 51 -9.65 -17.34 14.99
N LYS A 52 -8.86 -17.72 13.97
CA LYS A 52 -7.53 -17.15 13.71
C LYS A 52 -7.42 -16.68 12.26
N LEU A 53 -6.67 -15.61 12.04
CA LEU A 53 -6.26 -15.23 10.69
C LEU A 53 -5.43 -16.36 10.09
N ASP A 54 -5.87 -16.88 8.96
CA ASP A 54 -5.29 -18.04 8.31
C ASP A 54 -4.07 -17.63 7.46
N PHE A 55 -2.98 -17.33 8.17
CA PHE A 55 -1.72 -16.93 7.56
C PHE A 55 -0.77 -18.12 7.36
N GLY A 56 -0.06 -18.09 6.24
CA GLY A 56 1.19 -18.83 6.10
C GLY A 56 2.28 -18.32 7.07
N PRO A 57 3.35 -19.10 7.30
CA PRO A 57 4.34 -18.83 8.36
C PRO A 57 5.11 -17.51 8.21
N TRP A 58 5.07 -16.87 7.03
CA TRP A 58 5.80 -15.64 6.71
C TRP A 58 4.90 -14.50 6.24
N GLN A 59 3.57 -14.69 6.24
CA GLN A 59 2.64 -13.66 5.80
C GLN A 59 2.44 -12.62 6.91
N GLN A 60 2.43 -11.35 6.50
CA GLN A 60 2.23 -10.21 7.40
C GLN A 60 1.43 -9.13 6.65
N ILE A 61 0.56 -8.43 7.38
CA ILE A 61 -0.17 -7.27 6.86
C ILE A 61 0.60 -6.01 7.21
N TYR A 62 0.83 -5.16 6.23
CA TYR A 62 1.44 -3.85 6.38
C TYR A 62 0.49 -2.74 5.94
N TYR A 63 0.60 -1.59 6.57
CA TYR A 63 0.08 -0.34 6.01
C TYR A 63 1.20 0.34 5.21
N ALA A 64 1.07 0.32 3.88
CA ALA A 64 2.03 0.97 2.99
C ALA A 64 1.59 2.43 2.74
N GLU A 65 2.33 3.38 3.33
CA GLU A 65 2.09 4.81 3.18
C GLU A 65 3.01 5.41 2.11
N PHE A 66 2.44 6.06 1.10
CA PHE A 66 3.18 6.65 -0.01
C PHE A 66 3.06 8.19 -0.10
N ASP A 67 2.17 8.81 0.68
CA ASP A 67 1.90 10.26 0.74
C ASP A 67 1.37 10.64 2.13
N GLY A 68 2.27 10.53 3.12
CA GLY A 68 1.96 10.61 4.55
C GLY A 68 1.89 12.03 5.11
N GLN A 69 2.30 12.19 6.38
CA GLN A 69 2.29 13.47 7.13
C GLN A 69 0.91 14.10 7.35
N ARG A 70 -0.16 13.32 7.18
CA ARG A 70 -1.55 13.69 7.44
C ARG A 70 -2.32 12.51 8.02
N ARG A 71 -3.44 12.77 8.69
CA ARG A 71 -4.29 11.70 9.25
C ARG A 71 -4.93 10.89 8.11
N LYS A 72 -4.70 9.58 8.12
CA LYS A 72 -5.28 8.60 7.19
C LYS A 72 -5.83 7.42 7.99
N ARG A 73 -6.59 6.54 7.34
CA ARG A 73 -7.30 5.43 8.00
C ARG A 73 -7.20 4.15 7.18
N VAL A 74 -7.20 3.03 7.87
CA VAL A 74 -7.42 1.68 7.33
C VAL A 74 -8.75 1.18 7.89
N ILE A 75 -9.54 0.50 7.07
CA ILE A 75 -10.81 -0.10 7.49
C ILE A 75 -10.61 -1.60 7.57
N ILE A 76 -11.07 -2.21 8.66
CA ILE A 76 -11.13 -3.66 8.82
C ILE A 76 -12.61 -4.05 8.83
N LYS A 77 -13.00 -4.93 7.91
CA LYS A 77 -14.35 -5.49 7.85
C LYS A 77 -14.24 -7.01 7.95
N VAL A 78 -14.99 -7.58 8.90
CA VAL A 78 -15.08 -9.03 9.12
C VAL A 78 -16.51 -9.46 8.82
N MET A 79 -16.65 -10.59 8.13
CA MET A 79 -17.93 -11.21 7.76
C MET A 79 -17.77 -12.72 7.87
N GLY A 80 -18.79 -13.39 8.39
CA GLY A 80 -18.78 -14.83 8.68
C GLY A 80 -19.67 -15.14 9.87
N ASP A 81 -19.85 -16.44 10.15
CA ASP A 81 -20.59 -16.98 11.30
C ASP A 81 -19.64 -17.63 12.32
#